data_AF-A0A964E2W3-F1
#
_entry.id   AF-A0A964E2W3-F1
#
_cell.length_a   1.000
_cell.length_b   1.000
_cell.length_c   1.000
_cell.angle_alpha   90.00
_cell.angle_beta   90.00
_cell.angle_gamma   90.00
#
_symmetry.space_group_name_H-M   'P 1'
#
loop_
_entity.id
_entity.type
_entity.pdbx_description
1 polymer ?
#
loop_
_entity_poly.entity_id
_entity_poly.type
_entity_poly.pdbx_seq_one_letter_code
_entity_poly.pdbx_strand_id
1 'polypeptide(L)'
;MADEKWLNAAETAKRMGLRVDQLSRYVRDGKLPEPSYRFGPKSPRWDVDELDASMGVTQVSRKRNVVMPSGLANAILARHQARRQKTAR
;
A
#
# COMPACT_ATOMS: atom_id res chain seq x y z
N MET A 1 -8.59 24.56 -25.00
CA MET A 1 -7.74 24.53 -23.79
C MET A 1 -8.55 23.84 -22.70
N ALA A 2 -8.57 22.52 -22.69
CA ALA A 2 -9.52 21.74 -21.89
C ALA A 2 -8.82 21.18 -20.65
N ASP A 3 -9.08 21.77 -19.49
CA ASP A 3 -9.20 21.13 -18.17
C ASP A 3 -8.27 19.93 -17.89
N GLU A 4 -6.97 20.06 -18.18
CA GLU A 4 -5.93 19.03 -18.06
C GLU A 4 -5.65 18.62 -16.60
N LYS A 5 -6.44 19.13 -15.66
CA LYS A 5 -6.28 18.95 -14.21
C LYS A 5 -7.06 17.77 -13.66
N TRP A 6 -8.15 17.31 -14.26
CA TRP A 6 -9.03 16.33 -13.62
C TRP A 6 -8.98 14.96 -14.29
N LEU A 7 -8.29 14.01 -13.66
CA LEU A 7 -8.20 12.63 -14.15
C LEU A 7 -9.39 11.80 -13.69
N ASN A 8 -9.89 10.95 -14.59
CA ASN A 8 -10.87 9.93 -14.25
C ASN A 8 -10.20 8.75 -13.52
N ALA A 9 -11.00 7.81 -13.01
CA ALA A 9 -10.49 6.66 -12.27
C ALA A 9 -9.54 5.76 -13.10
N ALA A 10 -9.80 5.57 -14.39
CA ALA A 10 -8.95 4.75 -15.25
C ALA A 10 -7.59 5.40 -15.52
N GLU A 11 -7.59 6.70 -15.80
CA GLU A 11 -6.38 7.49 -16.03
C GLU A 11 -5.56 7.63 -14.75
N THR A 12 -6.21 7.84 -13.61
CA THR A 12 -5.55 7.87 -12.29
C THR A 12 -4.90 6.54 -11.96
N ALA A 13 -5.62 5.43 -12.18
CA ALA A 13 -5.10 4.09 -11.99
C ALA A 13 -3.88 3.81 -12.88
N LYS A 14 -3.97 4.16 -14.16
CA LYS A 14 -2.85 4.03 -15.12
C LYS A 14 -1.64 4.87 -14.70
N ARG A 15 -1.86 6.11 -14.26
CA ARG A 15 -0.79 7.02 -13.80
C ARG A 15 -0.11 6.51 -12.53
N MET A 16 -0.88 5.95 -11.59
CA MET A 16 -0.36 5.39 -10.34
C MET A 16 0.17 3.96 -10.47
N GLY A 17 0.00 3.31 -11.63
CA GLY A 17 0.32 1.90 -11.81
C GLY A 17 -0.53 0.96 -10.95
N LEU A 18 -1.73 1.39 -10.57
CA LEU A 18 -2.67 0.65 -9.72
C LEU A 18 -3.87 0.14 -10.51
N ARG A 19 -4.68 -0.73 -9.91
CA ARG A 19 -6.00 -1.07 -10.43
C ARG A 19 -7.06 -0.07 -9.94
N VAL A 20 -8.10 0.16 -10.74
CA VAL A 20 -9.22 1.07 -10.39
C VAL A 20 -9.85 0.72 -9.05
N ASP A 21 -10.08 -0.57 -8.77
CA ASP A 21 -10.62 -1.06 -7.49
C ASP A 21 -9.71 -0.71 -6.28
N GLN A 22 -8.40 -0.66 -6.49
CA GLN A 22 -7.44 -0.33 -5.44
C GLN A 22 -7.46 1.16 -5.08
N LEU A 23 -7.90 2.05 -5.97
CA LEU A 23 -7.93 3.49 -5.70
C LEU A 23 -8.71 3.80 -4.41
N SER A 24 -9.91 3.24 -4.27
CA SER A 24 -10.75 3.42 -3.09
C SER A 24 -10.07 2.95 -1.80
N ARG A 25 -9.27 1.88 -1.88
CA ARG A 25 -8.52 1.38 -0.72
C ARG A 25 -7.38 2.33 -0.33
N TYR A 26 -6.67 2.88 -1.30
CA TYR A 26 -5.55 3.79 -1.06
C TYR A 26 -6.01 5.17 -0.57
N VAL A 27 -7.18 5.64 -1.03
CA VAL A 27 -7.83 6.84 -0.48
C VAL A 27 -8.17 6.61 1.00
N ARG A 28 -8.77 5.47 1.35
CA ARG A 28 -9.05 5.10 2.75
C ARG A 28 -7.79 4.94 3.61
N ASP A 29 -6.67 4.55 3.01
CA ASP A 29 -5.37 4.40 3.68
C ASP A 29 -4.62 5.73 3.81
N GLY A 30 -5.16 6.83 3.27
CA GLY A 30 -4.54 8.17 3.28
C GLY A 30 -3.33 8.30 2.34
N LYS A 31 -3.17 7.38 1.39
CA LYS A 31 -2.08 7.39 0.40
C LYS A 31 -2.43 8.12 -0.89
N LEU A 32 -3.72 8.34 -1.14
CA LEU A 32 -4.25 9.04 -2.29
C LEU A 32 -5.20 10.14 -1.80
N PRO A 33 -5.27 11.30 -2.48
CA PRO A 33 -6.19 12.37 -2.13
C PRO A 33 -7.64 11.95 -2.40
N GLU A 34 -8.58 12.62 -1.73
CA GLU A 34 -10.00 12.34 -1.89
C GLU A 34 -10.48 12.69 -3.30
N PRO A 35 -11.30 11.82 -3.94
CA PRO A 35 -11.86 12.13 -5.24
C PRO A 35 -12.91 13.24 -5.14
N SER A 36 -12.92 14.12 -6.13
CA SER A 36 -14.02 15.05 -6.35
C SER A 36 -15.17 14.40 -7.11
N TYR A 37 -16.39 14.64 -6.63
CA TYR A 37 -17.65 14.16 -7.23
C TYR A 37 -18.41 15.27 -7.98
N ARG A 38 -17.73 16.36 -8.34
CA ARG A 38 -18.33 17.52 -9.02
C ARG A 38 -18.97 17.17 -10.38
N PHE A 39 -18.49 16.11 -11.03
CA PHE A 39 -18.96 15.64 -12.33
C PHE A 39 -20.02 14.53 -12.23
N GLY A 40 -20.49 14.25 -11.02
CA GLY A 40 -21.55 13.27 -10.75
C GLY A 40 -21.16 12.26 -9.67
N PRO A 41 -22.15 11.71 -8.95
CA PRO A 41 -21.91 10.81 -7.81
C PRO A 41 -21.25 9.48 -8.20
N LYS A 42 -21.27 9.11 -9.49
CA LYS A 42 -20.65 7.87 -10.02
C LYS A 42 -19.34 8.12 -10.79
N SER A 43 -18.88 9.37 -10.85
CA SER A 43 -17.70 9.75 -11.62
C SER A 43 -16.68 10.46 -10.73
N PRO A 44 -15.99 9.72 -9.84
CA PRO A 44 -14.90 10.27 -9.06
C PRO A 44 -13.78 10.74 -9.98
N ARG A 45 -13.30 11.97 -9.76
CA ARG A 45 -12.13 12.54 -10.44
C ARG A 45 -11.09 13.02 -9.45
N TRP A 46 -9.83 12.91 -9.84
CA TRP A 46 -8.69 13.35 -9.03
C TRP A 46 -7.99 14.52 -9.71
N ASP A 47 -7.52 15.47 -8.90
CA ASP A 47 -6.70 16.57 -9.41
C ASP A 47 -5.26 16.08 -9.65
N VAL A 48 -4.72 16.39 -10.83
CA VAL A 48 -3.35 16.00 -11.24
C VAL A 48 -2.30 16.56 -10.29
N ASP A 49 -2.48 17.79 -9.81
CA ASP A 49 -1.52 18.48 -8.95
C ASP A 49 -1.45 17.80 -7.58
N GLU A 50 -2.60 17.45 -7.00
CA GLU A 50 -2.67 16.73 -5.73
C GLU A 50 -2.12 15.30 -5.83
N LEU A 51 -2.37 14.63 -6.96
CA LEU A 51 -1.82 13.32 -7.25
C LEU A 51 -0.29 13.39 -7.37
N ASP A 52 0.24 14.40 -8.06
CA ASP A 52 1.67 14.61 -8.22
C ASP A 52 2.36 14.95 -6.90
N ALA A 53 1.76 15.84 -6.09
CA ALA A 53 2.22 16.13 -4.74
C ALA A 53 2.29 14.87 -3.87
N SER A 54 1.28 14.00 -3.95
CA SER A 54 1.24 12.73 -3.21
C SER A 54 2.32 11.74 -3.68
N MET A 55 2.65 11.72 -4.98
CA MET A 55 3.75 10.91 -5.52
C MET A 55 5.13 11.45 -5.15
N GLY A 56 5.31 12.78 -5.21
CA GLY A 56 6.54 13.46 -4.82
C GLY A 56 6.90 13.23 -3.36
N VAL A 57 5.91 13.18 -2.46
CA VAL A 57 6.10 12.86 -1.04
C VAL A 57 6.38 11.37 -0.82
N THR A 58 5.84 10.48 -1.68
CA THR A 58 5.97 9.01 -1.53
C THR A 58 7.33 8.46 -1.98
N GLN A 59 8.07 9.14 -2.87
CA GLN A 59 9.37 8.63 -3.36
C GLN A 59 10.47 8.57 -2.29
N VAL A 60 10.35 9.30 -1.18
CA VAL A 60 11.35 9.28 -0.11
C VAL A 60 11.16 8.08 0.85
N SER A 61 10.04 7.37 0.78
CA SER A 61 9.70 6.32 1.77
C SER A 61 9.70 4.89 1.24
N ARG A 62 10.47 4.58 0.17
CA ARG A 62 10.85 3.20 -0.19
C ARG A 62 12.29 2.87 0.21
N LYS A 63 12.60 3.06 1.50
CA LYS A 63 13.56 2.23 2.23
C LYS A 63 12.84 1.53 3.38
N ARG A 64 12.05 0.50 3.08
CA ARG A 64 11.84 -0.60 4.03
C ARG A 64 12.70 -1.76 3.58
N ASN A 65 13.98 -1.65 3.93
CA ASN A 65 14.85 -2.80 4.06
C ASN A 65 14.29 -3.62 5.23
N VAL A 66 13.37 -4.55 4.96
CA VAL A 66 12.97 -5.54 5.95
C VAL A 66 14.11 -6.56 5.99
N VAL A 67 15.20 -6.18 6.64
CA VAL A 67 16.15 -7.13 7.20
C VAL A 67 15.40 -7.84 8.31
N MET A 68 14.97 -9.06 8.03
CA MET A 68 14.55 -10.00 9.08
C MET A 68 15.75 -10.18 10.03
N PRO A 69 15.63 -9.91 11.34
CA PRO A 69 16.67 -10.31 12.27
C PRO A 69 16.64 -11.84 12.38
N SER A 70 17.66 -12.47 11.79
CA SER A 70 17.94 -13.91 11.81
C SER A 70 18.30 -14.43 13.22
N GLY A 71 17.47 -14.14 14.23
CA GLY A 71 17.69 -14.53 15.63
C GLY A 71 16.57 -15.38 16.23
N LEU A 72 15.38 -15.45 15.62
CA LEU A 72 14.20 -16.10 16.23
C LEU A 72 13.87 -17.49 15.67
N ALA A 73 14.56 -17.93 14.61
CA ALA A 73 14.39 -19.28 14.06
C ALA A 73 14.94 -20.37 15.00
N ASN A 74 15.86 -20.05 15.93
CA ASN A 74 16.53 -21.08 16.73
C ASN A 74 15.86 -21.39 18.08
N ALA A 75 14.82 -20.65 18.49
CA ALA A 75 14.15 -20.88 19.78
C ALA A 75 13.03 -21.94 19.71
N ILE A 76 12.43 -22.14 18.54
CA ILE A 76 11.26 -23.03 18.39
C ILE A 76 11.71 -24.50 18.32
N LEU A 77 12.92 -24.78 17.81
CA LEU A 77 13.44 -26.14 17.69
C LEU A 77 13.95 -26.71 19.03
N ALA A 78 14.42 -25.87 19.96
CA ALA A 78 14.95 -26.32 21.26
C ALA A 78 13.86 -26.87 22.21
N ARG A 79 12.61 -26.42 22.06
CA ARG A 79 11.50 -26.84 22.95
C ARG A 79 10.99 -28.25 22.66
N HIS A 80 11.25 -28.79 21.47
CA HIS A 80 10.71 -30.09 21.08
C HIS A 80 11.59 -31.27 21.52
N GLN A 81 12.89 -31.04 21.79
CA GLN A 81 13.84 -32.12 22.07
C GLN A 81 13.89 -32.54 23.56
N ALA A 82 13.39 -31.70 24.48
CA ALA A 82 13.46 -31.96 25.91
C ALA A 82 12.40 -32.95 26.46
N ARG A 83 11.42 -33.38 25.64
CA ARG A 83 10.33 -34.28 26.07
C ARG A 83 10.59 -35.77 25.84
N ARG A 84 11.64 -36.16 25.10
CA ARG A 84 11.86 -37.57 24.70
C ARG A 84 12.81 -38.39 25.60
N GLN A 85 13.40 -37.83 26.65
CA GLN A 85 14.37 -38.55 27.49
C GLN A 85 13.84 -39.05 28.85
N LYS A 86 12.54 -38.90 29.16
CA LYS A 86 12.00 -39.29 30.48
C LYS A 86 11.05 -40.50 30.46
N THR A 87 11.28 -41.45 29.56
CA THR A 87 10.57 -42.75 29.59
C THR A 87 11.49 -43.88 29.19
N ALA A 88 12.55 -44.09 29.97
CA ALA A 88 13.29 -45.34 30.00
C ALA A 88 13.85 -45.53 31.41
N ARG A 89 13.04 -46.12 32.28
CA ARG A 89 13.51 -46.84 33.46
C ARG A 89 12.50 -47.91 33.83
#